data_AF-A6NYS6-F1
#
_entry.id   AF-A6NYS6-F1
#
_cell.length_a   1.000
_cell.length_b   1.000
_cell.length_c   1.000
_cell.angle_alpha   90.00
_cell.angle_beta   90.00
_cell.angle_gamma   90.00
#
_symmetry.space_group_name_H-M   'P 1'
#
loop_
_entity.id
_entity.type
_entity.pdbx_description
1 polymer ?
#
loop_
_entity_poly.entity_id
_entity_poly.type
_entity_poly.pdbx_seq_one_letter_code
_entity_poly.pdbx_strand_id
1 'polypeptide(L)'
;MKIKLYPKDLLETTWRKDKTLYADGDAAEPPRCLRCGAPLAAHLMVNALSRYADVQICEACGMDEALRDAVHAPLPLTEWDAVKRGRLPASEKGRVCYLDTTCTFEEVFRHTYTPPMQLTGRPVSEITYSRSDYDSHRWWTTWHDGPAKKAAPELVKEIDDFQNALFKLPAFKTLNTMRRFCRYAQATSEATEFNLYSETDHLYIWIRMTTRFRDYNVYVHYYDKAAVGGK
;
A
#
# COMPACT_ATOMS: atom_id res chain seq x y z
N MET A 1 -15.68 -0.19 4.30
CA MET A 1 -14.28 0.10 4.70
C MET A 1 -13.61 0.98 3.66
N LYS A 2 -12.66 1.86 4.04
CA LYS A 2 -11.90 2.72 3.13
C LYS A 2 -10.42 2.32 3.18
N ILE A 3 -9.86 1.92 2.05
CA ILE A 3 -8.45 1.52 1.94
C ILE A 3 -7.66 2.59 1.20
N LYS A 4 -6.45 2.91 1.67
CA LYS A 4 -5.56 3.87 1.04
C LYS A 4 -4.10 3.41 1.09
N LEU A 5 -3.27 3.88 0.17
CA LEU A 5 -1.83 3.59 0.17
C LEU A 5 -1.09 4.59 1.07
N TYR A 6 -0.30 4.07 2.01
CA TYR A 6 0.59 4.87 2.84
C TYR A 6 1.97 5.03 2.17
N PRO A 7 2.62 6.20 2.28
CA PRO A 7 2.12 7.50 2.74
C PRO A 7 1.49 8.35 1.61
N LYS A 8 1.24 7.77 0.42
CA LYS A 8 0.77 8.49 -0.78
C LYS A 8 -0.45 9.38 -0.52
N ASP A 9 -1.48 8.85 0.14
CA ASP A 9 -2.69 9.63 0.45
C ASP A 9 -2.41 10.84 1.36
N LEU A 10 -1.51 10.68 2.33
CA LEU A 10 -1.15 11.75 3.25
C LEU A 10 -0.38 12.85 2.52
N LEU A 11 0.54 12.47 1.63
CA LEU A 11 1.27 13.40 0.76
C LEU A 11 0.32 14.21 -0.13
N GLU A 12 -0.61 13.54 -0.81
CA GLU A 12 -1.59 14.18 -1.70
C GLU A 12 -2.57 15.07 -0.94
N THR A 13 -2.94 14.69 0.28
CA THR A 13 -3.80 15.49 1.14
C THR A 13 -3.09 16.73 1.68
N THR A 14 -1.83 16.61 2.10
CA THR A 14 -1.00 17.77 2.47
C THR A 14 -0.85 18.72 1.30
N TRP A 15 -0.51 18.18 0.12
CA TRP A 15 -0.35 19.00 -1.07
C TRP A 15 -1.63 19.73 -1.48
N ARG A 16 -2.80 19.10 -1.36
CA ARG A 16 -4.07 19.77 -1.65
C ARG A 16 -4.28 21.02 -0.81
N LYS A 17 -3.77 21.05 0.43
CA LYS A 17 -3.78 22.23 1.30
C LYS A 17 -2.71 23.22 0.85
N ASP A 18 -1.47 22.77 0.68
CA ASP A 18 -0.35 23.64 0.25
C ASP A 18 -0.63 24.34 -1.09
N LYS A 19 -1.31 23.65 -2.01
CA LYS A 19 -1.69 24.19 -3.32
C LYS A 19 -2.61 25.41 -3.22
N THR A 20 -3.36 25.59 -2.13
CA THR A 20 -4.21 26.79 -1.97
C THR A 20 -3.41 28.06 -1.76
N LEU A 21 -2.11 27.96 -1.44
CA LEU A 21 -1.19 29.10 -1.38
C LEU A 21 -0.89 29.69 -2.76
N TYR A 22 -1.19 28.96 -3.84
CA TYR A 22 -1.02 29.37 -5.23
C TYR A 22 -2.35 29.84 -5.84
N ALA A 23 -3.02 30.81 -5.20
CA ALA A 23 -4.39 31.23 -5.57
C ALA A 23 -4.51 31.65 -7.05
N ASP A 24 -3.52 32.37 -7.57
CA ASP A 24 -3.47 32.85 -8.97
C ASP A 24 -2.35 32.17 -9.78
N GLY A 25 -1.91 30.99 -9.35
CA GLY A 25 -0.74 30.30 -9.91
C GLY A 25 0.60 30.75 -9.32
N ASP A 26 0.62 31.81 -8.51
CA ASP A 26 1.78 32.29 -7.77
C ASP A 26 1.53 32.23 -6.25
N ALA A 27 2.59 31.94 -5.49
CA ALA A 27 2.60 31.97 -4.03
C ALA A 27 3.60 33.02 -3.52
N ALA A 28 3.13 33.95 -2.69
CA ALA A 28 4.00 34.93 -2.02
C ALA A 28 4.98 34.25 -1.05
N GLU A 29 4.50 33.22 -0.34
CA GLU A 29 5.30 32.35 0.53
C GLU A 29 5.14 30.90 0.07
N PRO A 30 6.04 30.41 -0.80
CA PRO A 30 5.92 29.07 -1.33
C PRO A 30 6.12 28.01 -0.25
N PRO A 31 5.29 26.95 -0.22
CA PRO A 31 5.47 25.85 0.70
C PRO A 31 6.76 25.09 0.38
N ARG A 32 7.19 24.25 1.33
CA ARG A 32 8.38 23.40 1.15
C ARG A 32 8.02 22.15 0.37
N CYS A 33 8.88 21.77 -0.57
CA CYS A 33 8.80 20.53 -1.30
C CYS A 33 8.62 19.34 -0.34
N LEU A 34 7.59 18.53 -0.54
CA LEU A 34 7.34 17.36 0.32
C LEU A 34 8.44 16.30 0.21
N ARG A 35 9.18 16.28 -0.90
CA ARG A 35 10.21 15.29 -1.18
C ARG A 35 11.56 15.59 -0.53
N CYS A 36 12.07 16.82 -0.66
CA CYS A 36 13.40 17.20 -0.15
C CYS A 36 13.40 18.29 0.92
N GLY A 37 12.27 18.97 1.16
CA GLY A 37 12.17 20.06 2.13
C GLY A 37 12.67 21.44 1.65
N ALA A 38 13.26 21.53 0.44
CA ALA A 38 13.63 22.81 -0.18
C ALA A 38 12.37 23.64 -0.50
N PRO A 39 12.47 24.99 -0.53
CA PRO A 39 11.35 25.83 -0.95
C PRO A 39 10.94 25.49 -2.39
N LEU A 40 9.63 25.47 -2.66
CA LEU A 40 9.12 25.41 -4.02
C LEU A 40 9.28 26.76 -4.71
N ALA A 41 9.22 26.77 -6.05
CA ALA A 41 9.15 28.01 -6.81
C ALA A 41 7.85 28.76 -6.51
N ALA A 42 7.93 30.09 -6.54
CA ALA A 42 6.77 30.97 -6.37
C ALA A 42 5.73 30.77 -7.46
N HIS A 43 6.16 30.56 -8.70
CA HIS A 43 5.27 30.22 -9.79
C HIS A 43 5.02 28.70 -9.83
N LEU A 44 3.75 28.29 -9.73
CA LEU A 44 3.35 26.89 -9.62
C LEU A 44 3.85 26.06 -10.81
N MET A 45 3.78 26.61 -12.02
CA MET A 45 4.11 25.90 -13.27
C MET A 45 5.62 25.65 -13.46
N VAL A 46 6.47 26.29 -12.65
CA VAL A 46 7.92 26.00 -12.61
C VAL A 46 8.19 24.73 -11.81
N ASN A 47 7.31 24.39 -10.86
CA ASN A 47 7.43 23.15 -10.09
C ASN A 47 7.05 21.95 -10.96
N ALA A 48 7.67 20.81 -10.69
CA ALA A 48 7.44 19.58 -11.41
C ALA A 48 6.33 18.75 -10.76
N LEU A 49 5.42 18.20 -11.56
CA LEU A 49 4.45 17.23 -11.05
C LEU A 49 5.17 15.90 -10.78
N SER A 50 5.07 15.39 -9.56
CA SER A 50 5.68 14.11 -9.20
C SER A 50 5.11 12.97 -10.06
N ARG A 51 5.98 12.03 -10.43
CA ARG A 51 5.62 10.80 -11.16
C ARG A 51 4.97 9.75 -10.25
N TYR A 52 5.08 9.94 -8.93
CA TYR A 52 4.75 8.92 -7.92
C TYR A 52 3.52 9.27 -7.07
N ALA A 53 3.15 10.55 -6.99
CA ALA A 53 1.97 11.02 -6.27
C ALA A 53 1.41 12.28 -6.95
N ASP A 54 0.13 12.58 -6.73
CA ASP A 54 -0.53 13.76 -7.31
C ASP A 54 -0.13 15.06 -6.57
N VAL A 55 1.16 15.39 -6.63
CA VAL A 55 1.84 16.41 -5.81
C VAL A 55 2.86 17.19 -6.65
N GLN A 56 2.97 18.52 -6.46
CA GLN A 56 4.08 19.28 -7.04
C GLN A 56 5.32 19.20 -6.15
N ILE A 57 6.47 19.05 -6.79
CA ILE A 57 7.81 18.97 -6.19
C ILE A 57 8.74 19.96 -6.88
N CYS A 58 9.89 20.30 -6.27
CA CYS A 58 10.82 21.24 -6.90
C CYS A 58 11.41 20.64 -8.19
N GLU A 59 11.88 21.48 -9.10
CA GLU A 59 12.44 21.06 -10.40
C GLU A 59 13.57 20.02 -10.24
N ALA A 60 14.51 20.26 -9.31
CA ALA A 60 15.59 19.33 -9.01
C ALA A 60 15.07 17.95 -8.58
N CYS A 61 14.00 17.91 -7.79
CA CYS A 61 13.35 16.66 -7.42
C CYS A 61 12.65 15.99 -8.61
N GLY A 62 11.98 16.75 -9.46
CA GLY A 62 11.36 16.22 -10.68
C GLY A 62 12.37 15.61 -11.65
N MET A 63 13.54 16.23 -11.80
CA MET A 63 14.65 15.69 -12.60
C MET A 63 15.19 14.39 -12.01
N ASP A 64 15.44 14.34 -10.69
CA ASP A 64 15.89 13.12 -10.02
C ASP A 64 14.86 11.99 -10.08
N GLU A 65 13.55 12.29 -9.99
CA GLU A 65 12.51 11.28 -10.22
C GLU A 65 12.56 10.70 -11.63
N ALA A 66 12.77 11.53 -12.65
CA ALA A 66 12.87 11.08 -14.04
C ALA A 66 14.09 10.18 -14.28
N LEU A 67 15.25 10.55 -13.71
CA LEU A 67 16.47 9.73 -13.78
C LEU A 67 16.29 8.37 -13.10
N ARG A 68 15.66 8.36 -11.91
CA ARG A 68 15.37 7.12 -11.15
C ARG A 68 14.38 6.20 -11.84
N ASP A 69 13.34 6.77 -12.46
CA ASP A 69 12.34 6.01 -13.21
C ASP A 69 12.99 5.32 -14.44
N ALA A 70 13.95 5.99 -15.09
CA ALA A 70 14.70 5.45 -16.22
C ALA A 70 15.56 4.21 -15.88
N VAL A 71 16.04 4.12 -14.63
CA VAL A 71 16.79 2.95 -14.12
C VAL A 71 15.95 2.02 -13.25
N HIS A 72 14.63 2.20 -13.23
CA HIS A 72 13.69 1.41 -12.43
C HIS A 72 14.01 1.35 -10.93
N ALA A 73 14.57 2.42 -10.38
CA ALA A 73 14.94 2.53 -8.97
C ALA A 73 14.29 3.76 -8.29
N PRO A 74 12.94 3.81 -8.22
CA PRO A 74 12.23 4.92 -7.60
C PRO A 74 12.64 5.07 -6.13
N LEU A 75 12.70 6.31 -5.65
CA LEU A 75 12.88 6.58 -4.23
C LEU A 75 11.57 6.23 -3.49
N PRO A 76 11.58 5.35 -2.47
CA PRO A 76 10.39 5.02 -1.71
C PRO A 76 9.71 6.28 -1.13
N LEU A 77 8.38 6.32 -1.12
CA LEU A 77 7.64 7.47 -0.60
C LEU A 77 7.92 7.73 0.88
N THR A 78 8.25 6.69 1.65
CA THR A 78 8.66 6.80 3.06
C THR A 78 9.98 7.55 3.25
N GLU A 79 10.82 7.62 2.21
CA GLU A 79 12.08 8.36 2.21
C GLU A 79 11.93 9.85 1.87
N TRP A 80 10.70 10.33 1.66
CA TRP A 80 10.45 11.74 1.42
C TRP A 80 10.61 12.54 2.72
N ASP A 81 11.14 13.75 2.60
CA ASP A 81 11.40 14.64 3.74
C ASP A 81 10.15 14.89 4.59
N ALA A 82 8.99 15.07 3.97
CA ALA A 82 7.73 15.27 4.69
C ALA A 82 7.36 14.08 5.59
N VAL A 83 7.68 12.86 5.17
CA VAL A 83 7.47 11.65 5.99
C VAL A 83 8.52 11.60 7.11
N LYS A 84 9.80 11.67 6.75
CA LYS A 84 10.91 11.53 7.72
C LYS A 84 10.92 12.61 8.80
N ARG A 85 10.47 13.82 8.48
CA ARG A 85 10.35 14.93 9.44
C ARG A 85 8.99 15.05 10.11
N GLY A 86 8.07 14.11 9.86
CA GLY A 86 6.74 14.12 10.47
C GLY A 86 5.89 15.34 10.10
N ARG A 87 6.05 15.88 8.88
CA ARG A 87 5.26 17.02 8.37
C ARG A 87 3.88 16.62 7.83
N LEU A 88 3.59 15.32 7.78
CA LEU A 88 2.30 14.81 7.31
C LEU A 88 1.27 14.83 8.44
N PRO A 89 -0.02 14.99 8.11
CA PRO A 89 -1.08 14.91 9.10
C PRO A 89 -1.10 13.51 9.73
N ALA A 90 -1.59 13.44 10.96
CA ALA A 90 -1.86 12.16 11.60
C ALA A 90 -2.82 11.33 10.75
N SER A 91 -2.55 10.02 10.68
CA SER A 91 -3.44 9.05 10.06
C SER A 91 -4.83 9.10 10.70
N GLU A 92 -5.89 9.06 9.88
CA GLU A 92 -7.29 8.99 10.33
C GLU A 92 -7.59 7.61 10.95
N LYS A 93 -7.11 7.39 12.17
CA LYS A 93 -7.28 6.13 12.91
C LYS A 93 -8.77 5.72 12.96
N GLY A 94 -9.04 4.45 12.66
CA GLY A 94 -10.38 3.84 12.73
C GLY A 94 -11.30 4.13 11.53
N ARG A 95 -10.94 5.03 10.60
CA ARG A 95 -11.75 5.30 9.39
C ARG A 95 -11.09 4.80 8.11
N VAL A 96 -9.77 4.67 8.11
CA VAL A 96 -8.95 4.29 6.95
C VAL A 96 -8.02 3.14 7.31
N CYS A 97 -8.03 2.09 6.49
CA CYS A 97 -7.03 1.04 6.51
C CYS A 97 -5.92 1.41 5.53
N TYR A 98 -4.70 1.48 6.01
CA TYR A 98 -3.54 1.83 5.20
C TYR A 98 -2.85 0.57 4.68
N LEU A 99 -2.47 0.61 3.40
CA LEU A 99 -1.58 -0.34 2.78
C LEU A 99 -0.15 0.17 2.92
N ASP A 100 0.66 -0.59 3.63
CA ASP A 100 2.05 -0.31 3.96
C ASP A 100 3.01 -1.23 3.22
N THR A 101 4.25 -0.76 3.03
CA THR A 101 5.33 -1.51 2.37
C THR A 101 6.20 -2.28 3.35
N THR A 102 6.06 -2.00 4.64
CA THR A 102 6.81 -2.66 5.70
C THR A 102 5.84 -3.48 6.53
N CYS A 103 6.21 -4.72 6.83
CA CYS A 103 5.42 -5.56 7.72
C CYS A 103 5.60 -5.09 9.16
N THR A 104 4.49 -4.82 9.84
CA THR A 104 4.46 -4.42 11.27
C THR A 104 4.18 -5.59 12.21
N PHE A 105 3.90 -6.77 11.67
CA PHE A 105 3.44 -7.96 12.39
C PHE A 105 4.29 -9.20 12.08
N GLU A 106 5.62 -9.03 11.98
CA GLU A 106 6.55 -10.13 11.64
C GLU A 106 6.45 -11.34 12.59
N GLU A 107 5.98 -11.11 13.83
CA GLU A 107 5.75 -12.15 14.82
C GLU A 107 4.75 -13.21 14.36
N VAL A 108 3.81 -12.87 13.48
CA VAL A 108 2.86 -13.81 12.85
C VAL A 108 3.61 -14.96 12.19
N PHE A 109 4.72 -14.68 11.52
CA PHE A 109 5.47 -15.67 10.75
C PHE A 109 6.41 -16.53 11.62
N ARG A 110 6.59 -16.19 12.90
CA ARG A 110 7.43 -16.97 13.83
C ARG A 110 6.68 -18.16 14.41
N HIS A 111 5.36 -18.05 14.56
CA HIS A 111 4.51 -19.08 15.15
C HIS A 111 3.77 -19.84 14.06
N THR A 112 4.38 -20.94 13.59
CA THR A 112 3.83 -21.75 12.51
C THR A 112 3.49 -23.17 12.96
N TYR A 113 2.48 -23.74 12.30
CA TYR A 113 2.15 -25.15 12.33
C TYR A 113 2.39 -25.72 10.93
N THR A 114 3.00 -26.91 10.85
CA THR A 114 3.23 -27.58 9.56
C THR A 114 2.17 -28.68 9.38
N PRO A 115 1.21 -28.52 8.46
CA PRO A 115 0.24 -29.56 8.18
C PRO A 115 0.93 -30.85 7.69
N PRO A 116 0.35 -32.03 7.96
CA PRO A 116 0.79 -33.27 7.32
C PRO A 116 0.82 -33.08 5.80
N MET A 117 1.87 -33.57 5.14
CA MET A 117 2.12 -33.46 3.68
C MET A 117 2.52 -32.08 3.15
N GLN A 118 2.68 -31.03 3.97
CA GLN A 118 3.24 -29.76 3.52
C GLN A 118 4.72 -29.62 3.90
N LEU A 119 5.52 -29.05 2.99
CA LEU A 119 6.95 -28.78 3.19
C LEU A 119 7.22 -27.51 4.01
N THR A 120 6.23 -26.63 4.14
CA THR A 120 6.36 -25.31 4.77
C THR A 120 5.30 -25.09 5.83
N GLY A 121 5.70 -24.52 6.96
CA GLY A 121 4.77 -24.15 8.04
C GLY A 121 3.85 -22.99 7.64
N ARG A 122 2.61 -23.02 8.14
CA ARG A 122 1.62 -21.96 8.02
C ARG A 122 1.45 -21.23 9.37
N PRO A 123 1.30 -19.90 9.40
CA PRO A 123 1.04 -19.18 10.65
C PRO A 123 -0.19 -19.72 11.38
N VAL A 124 -0.06 -19.98 12.69
CA VAL A 124 -1.17 -20.54 13.49
C VAL A 124 -2.34 -19.57 13.63
N SER A 125 -2.08 -18.27 13.52
CA SER A 125 -3.07 -17.20 13.55
C SER A 125 -3.79 -17.00 12.21
N GLU A 126 -3.39 -17.70 11.14
CA GLU A 126 -4.04 -17.57 9.83
C GLU A 126 -5.45 -18.12 9.89
N ILE A 127 -6.42 -17.24 9.64
CA ILE A 127 -7.85 -17.57 9.61
C ILE A 127 -8.22 -18.18 8.26
N THR A 128 -7.84 -17.47 7.20
CA THR A 128 -8.09 -17.84 5.82
C THR A 128 -7.12 -17.04 4.95
N TYR A 129 -6.89 -17.53 3.74
CA TYR A 129 -6.34 -16.70 2.69
C TYR A 129 -7.16 -16.88 1.41
N SER A 130 -7.18 -15.82 0.62
CA SER A 130 -7.78 -15.82 -0.70
C SER A 130 -6.70 -15.83 -1.76
N ARG A 131 -6.96 -16.51 -2.88
CA ARG A 131 -6.27 -16.29 -4.15
C ARG A 131 -7.27 -15.70 -5.13
N SER A 132 -6.94 -14.56 -5.70
CA SER A 132 -7.74 -13.94 -6.73
C SER A 132 -7.00 -13.85 -8.05
N ASP A 133 -7.63 -14.34 -9.12
CA ASP A 133 -7.17 -14.24 -10.50
C ASP A 133 -8.14 -13.38 -11.32
N TYR A 134 -7.63 -12.67 -12.32
CA TYR A 134 -8.45 -11.77 -13.14
C TYR A 134 -8.63 -12.37 -14.54
N ASP A 135 -9.88 -12.47 -14.98
CA ASP A 135 -10.26 -13.08 -16.27
C ASP A 135 -10.38 -12.05 -17.42
N SER A 136 -9.80 -10.85 -17.24
CA SER A 136 -9.97 -9.66 -18.11
C SER A 136 -11.30 -8.91 -17.95
N HIS A 137 -12.24 -9.41 -17.13
CA HIS A 137 -13.51 -8.72 -16.82
C HIS A 137 -13.69 -8.48 -15.32
N ARG A 138 -13.48 -9.50 -14.50
CA ARG A 138 -13.62 -9.45 -13.03
C ARG A 138 -12.55 -10.28 -12.33
N TRP A 139 -12.40 -10.03 -11.04
CA TRP A 139 -11.62 -10.88 -10.15
C TRP A 139 -12.45 -12.07 -9.71
N TRP A 140 -11.94 -13.26 -9.96
CA TRP A 140 -12.41 -14.50 -9.35
C TRP A 140 -11.61 -14.75 -8.09
N THR A 141 -12.28 -15.14 -7.02
CA THR A 141 -11.63 -15.37 -5.72
C THR A 141 -11.90 -16.78 -5.27
N THR A 142 -10.82 -17.52 -5.04
CA THR A 142 -10.83 -18.83 -4.38
C THR A 142 -10.41 -18.64 -2.93
N TRP A 143 -11.17 -19.19 -2.00
CA TRP A 143 -10.89 -19.11 -0.56
C TRP A 143 -10.26 -20.42 -0.07
N HIS A 144 -9.33 -20.28 0.86
CA HIS A 144 -8.63 -21.39 1.47
C HIS A 144 -8.63 -21.22 2.99
N ASP A 145 -9.06 -22.25 3.69
CA ASP A 145 -9.14 -22.21 5.14
C ASP A 145 -7.73 -22.22 5.77
N GLY A 146 -7.60 -21.43 6.83
CA GLY A 146 -6.46 -21.43 7.71
C GLY A 146 -6.50 -22.57 8.73
N PRO A 147 -5.40 -22.80 9.46
CA PRO A 147 -5.39 -23.72 10.60
C PRO A 147 -6.22 -23.23 11.79
N ALA A 148 -6.53 -21.93 11.87
CA ALA A 148 -7.31 -21.38 12.98
C ALA A 148 -8.73 -21.95 13.00
N LYS A 149 -9.36 -21.93 14.19
CA LYS A 149 -10.76 -22.32 14.36
C LYS A 149 -11.66 -21.47 13.46
N LYS A 150 -12.85 -22.02 13.14
CA LYS A 150 -13.89 -21.29 12.38
C LYS A 150 -14.06 -19.88 12.93
N ALA A 151 -13.83 -18.89 12.07
CA ALA A 151 -13.87 -17.48 12.44
C ALA A 151 -15.24 -17.09 13.00
N ALA A 152 -15.25 -16.17 13.97
CA ALA A 152 -16.46 -15.54 14.44
C ALA A 152 -17.15 -14.79 13.28
N PRO A 153 -18.50 -14.69 13.24
CA PRO A 153 -19.23 -14.01 12.18
C PRO A 153 -18.77 -12.56 11.94
N GLU A 154 -18.36 -11.86 13.01
CA GLU A 154 -17.83 -10.50 12.94
C GLU A 154 -16.51 -10.42 12.16
N LEU A 155 -15.58 -11.36 12.40
CA LEU A 155 -14.33 -11.46 11.66
C LEU A 155 -14.55 -11.79 10.18
N VAL A 156 -15.50 -12.69 9.88
CA VAL A 156 -15.85 -13.01 8.49
C VAL A 156 -16.35 -11.76 7.76
N LYS A 157 -17.23 -10.98 8.41
CA LYS A 157 -17.71 -9.73 7.84
C LYS A 157 -16.59 -8.71 7.62
N GLU A 158 -15.64 -8.60 8.55
CA GLU A 158 -14.49 -7.69 8.43
C GLU A 158 -13.56 -8.09 7.27
N ILE A 159 -13.31 -9.40 7.09
CA ILE A 159 -12.58 -9.97 5.96
C ILE A 159 -13.27 -9.59 4.64
N ASP A 160 -14.58 -9.83 4.54
CA ASP A 160 -15.37 -9.50 3.35
C ASP A 160 -15.35 -7.99 3.05
N ASP A 161 -15.51 -7.15 4.07
CA ASP A 161 -15.48 -5.69 3.93
C ASP A 161 -14.12 -5.19 3.43
N PHE A 162 -13.02 -5.77 3.92
CA PHE A 162 -11.67 -5.46 3.44
C PHE A 162 -11.46 -5.94 2.01
N GLN A 163 -11.77 -7.21 1.72
CA GLN A 163 -11.60 -7.82 0.40
C GLN A 163 -12.35 -7.03 -0.67
N ASN A 164 -13.62 -6.72 -0.41
CA ASN A 164 -14.45 -5.93 -1.31
C ASN A 164 -13.93 -4.51 -1.50
N ALA A 165 -13.39 -3.87 -0.45
CA ALA A 165 -12.79 -2.55 -0.57
C ALA A 165 -11.47 -2.58 -1.36
N LEU A 166 -10.67 -3.64 -1.22
CA LEU A 166 -9.39 -3.79 -1.90
C LEU A 166 -9.59 -3.85 -3.41
N PHE A 167 -10.46 -4.73 -3.90
CA PHE A 167 -10.71 -4.87 -5.35
C PHE A 167 -11.50 -3.72 -5.98
N LYS A 168 -12.08 -2.82 -5.17
CA LYS A 168 -12.66 -1.56 -5.65
C LYS A 168 -11.61 -0.48 -5.92
N LEU A 169 -10.36 -0.65 -5.48
CA LEU A 169 -9.30 0.32 -5.76
C LEU A 169 -9.01 0.38 -7.26
N PRO A 170 -8.76 1.57 -7.83
CA PRO A 170 -8.40 1.72 -9.25
C PRO A 170 -7.18 0.88 -9.66
N ALA A 171 -6.28 0.60 -8.71
CA ALA A 171 -5.10 -0.25 -8.90
C ALA A 171 -5.45 -1.63 -9.48
N PHE A 172 -6.54 -2.25 -9.02
CA PHE A 172 -6.90 -3.61 -9.41
C PHE A 172 -7.83 -3.68 -10.62
N LYS A 173 -8.04 -2.60 -11.37
CA LYS A 173 -8.91 -2.64 -12.57
C LYS A 173 -8.31 -3.40 -13.74
N THR A 174 -6.99 -3.35 -13.92
CA THR A 174 -6.27 -3.98 -15.03
C THR A 174 -4.89 -4.42 -14.60
N LEU A 175 -4.25 -5.32 -15.35
CA LEU A 175 -2.84 -5.67 -15.13
C LEU A 175 -1.91 -4.45 -15.21
N ASN A 176 -2.19 -3.50 -16.11
CA ASN A 176 -1.38 -2.29 -16.25
C ASN A 176 -1.49 -1.35 -15.04
N THR A 177 -2.71 -1.15 -14.51
CA THR A 177 -2.91 -0.36 -13.29
C THR A 177 -2.27 -1.04 -12.08
N MET A 178 -2.34 -2.38 -12.00
CA MET A 178 -1.73 -3.13 -10.91
C MET A 178 -0.20 -3.07 -10.98
N ARG A 179 0.40 -3.21 -12.17
CA ARG A 179 1.84 -3.04 -12.39
C ARG A 179 2.33 -1.67 -11.96
N ARG A 180 1.59 -0.61 -12.32
CA ARG A 180 1.90 0.76 -11.88
C ARG A 180 1.79 0.90 -10.37
N PHE A 181 0.77 0.30 -9.76
CA PHE A 181 0.58 0.30 -8.32
C PHE A 181 1.69 -0.45 -7.56
N CYS A 182 2.16 -1.58 -8.10
CA CYS A 182 3.24 -2.37 -7.51
C CYS A 182 4.59 -1.64 -7.45
N ARG A 183 4.77 -0.54 -8.19
CA ARG A 183 5.96 0.33 -8.05
C ARG A 183 6.10 0.91 -6.65
N TYR A 184 5.00 0.99 -5.91
CA TYR A 184 4.97 1.48 -4.53
C TYR A 184 4.95 0.37 -3.49
N ALA A 185 4.96 -0.90 -3.91
CA ALA A 185 4.88 -2.05 -3.01
C ALA A 185 6.28 -2.56 -2.63
N GLN A 186 6.36 -3.39 -1.60
CA GLN A 186 7.61 -4.04 -1.23
C GLN A 186 8.00 -5.05 -2.31
N ALA A 187 9.17 -4.89 -2.93
CA ALA A 187 9.70 -5.89 -3.84
C ALA A 187 10.08 -7.18 -3.08
N THR A 188 9.96 -8.31 -3.75
CA THR A 188 10.48 -9.59 -3.25
C THR A 188 11.75 -10.00 -4.01
N SER A 189 12.29 -11.18 -3.74
CA SER A 189 13.35 -11.78 -4.57
C SER A 189 12.88 -12.04 -6.00
N GLU A 190 11.58 -12.22 -6.22
CA GLU A 190 10.98 -12.38 -7.53
C GLU A 190 10.54 -11.02 -8.09
N ALA A 191 11.10 -10.61 -9.23
CA ALA A 191 10.90 -9.27 -9.81
C ALA A 191 9.43 -8.94 -10.15
N THR A 192 8.58 -9.95 -10.25
CA THR A 192 7.15 -9.81 -10.57
C THR A 192 6.24 -9.97 -9.36
N GLU A 193 6.79 -10.21 -8.17
CA GLU A 193 6.02 -10.40 -6.94
C GLU A 193 6.30 -9.28 -5.95
N PHE A 194 5.22 -8.79 -5.35
CA PHE A 194 5.24 -7.63 -4.47
C PHE A 194 4.38 -7.86 -3.24
N ASN A 195 4.78 -7.32 -2.10
CA ASN A 195 4.00 -7.38 -0.87
C ASN A 195 3.46 -5.99 -0.49
N LEU A 196 2.27 -5.98 0.09
CA LEU A 196 1.74 -4.91 0.91
C LEU A 196 1.19 -5.51 2.19
N TYR A 197 1.15 -4.69 3.23
CA TYR A 197 0.67 -5.07 4.56
C TYR A 197 -0.40 -4.09 4.98
N SER A 198 -1.37 -4.56 5.76
CA SER A 198 -2.42 -3.71 6.30
C SER A 198 -2.86 -4.24 7.64
N GLU A 199 -3.49 -3.36 8.39
CA GLU A 199 -4.13 -3.71 9.64
C GLU A 199 -5.56 -3.18 9.69
N THR A 200 -6.43 -3.95 10.32
CA THR A 200 -7.76 -3.52 10.73
C THR A 200 -7.86 -3.63 12.26
N ASP A 201 -9.08 -3.55 12.80
CA ASP A 201 -9.28 -3.61 14.25
C ASP A 201 -8.88 -4.98 14.80
N HIS A 202 -9.23 -6.06 14.09
CA HIS A 202 -8.97 -7.43 14.56
C HIS A 202 -8.00 -8.23 13.68
N LEU A 203 -7.62 -7.73 12.50
CA LEU A 203 -6.83 -8.50 11.54
C LEU A 203 -5.49 -7.85 11.23
N TYR A 204 -4.45 -8.69 11.17
CA TYR A 204 -3.28 -8.41 10.35
C TYR A 204 -3.50 -8.98 8.96
N ILE A 205 -3.12 -8.23 7.94
CA ILE A 205 -3.42 -8.57 6.55
C ILE A 205 -2.15 -8.47 5.72
N TRP A 206 -1.79 -9.57 5.07
CA TRP A 206 -0.70 -9.60 4.11
C TRP A 206 -1.25 -9.80 2.70
N ILE A 207 -0.89 -8.88 1.81
CA ILE A 207 -1.28 -8.90 0.39
C ILE A 207 -0.03 -9.22 -0.42
N ARG A 208 -0.06 -10.29 -1.21
CA ARG A 208 0.97 -10.60 -2.20
C ARG A 208 0.39 -10.46 -3.60
N MET A 209 0.98 -9.60 -4.42
CA MET A 209 0.57 -9.33 -5.79
C MET A 209 1.59 -9.92 -6.76
N THR A 210 1.13 -10.69 -7.73
CA THR A 210 1.93 -11.25 -8.82
C THR A 210 1.55 -10.55 -10.12
N THR A 211 2.53 -10.06 -10.87
CA THR A 211 2.31 -9.26 -12.11
C THR A 211 2.79 -9.98 -13.39
N ARG A 212 3.04 -11.29 -13.30
CA ARG A 212 3.44 -12.15 -14.41
C ARG A 212 2.37 -12.15 -15.50
N PHE A 213 2.81 -12.06 -16.76
CA PHE A 213 1.89 -12.13 -17.88
C PHE A 213 1.21 -13.50 -17.92
N ARG A 214 -0.13 -13.53 -17.99
CA ARG A 214 -0.99 -14.74 -17.91
C ARG A 214 -1.00 -15.49 -16.57
N ASP A 215 -0.32 -14.97 -15.55
CA ASP A 215 -0.31 -15.55 -14.20
C ASP A 215 -0.29 -14.43 -13.14
N TYR A 216 -1.22 -13.49 -13.27
CA TYR A 216 -1.32 -12.36 -12.38
C TYR A 216 -2.40 -12.62 -11.35
N ASN A 217 -1.97 -12.75 -10.11
CA ASN A 217 -2.79 -13.17 -8.99
C ASN A 217 -2.61 -12.19 -7.84
N VAL A 218 -3.64 -12.05 -7.01
CA VAL A 218 -3.56 -11.34 -5.72
C VAL A 218 -3.87 -12.35 -4.63
N TYR A 219 -2.92 -12.59 -3.76
CA TYR A 219 -3.10 -13.37 -2.55
C TYR A 219 -3.35 -12.41 -1.40
N VAL A 220 -4.34 -12.71 -0.57
CA VAL A 220 -4.63 -11.94 0.64
C VAL A 220 -4.75 -12.91 1.80
N HIS A 221 -3.86 -12.80 2.76
CA HIS A 221 -3.82 -13.60 3.96
C HIS A 221 -4.34 -12.78 5.14
N TYR A 222 -5.22 -13.39 5.94
CA TYR A 222 -5.86 -12.77 7.08
C TYR A 222 -5.45 -13.50 8.36
N TYR A 223 -4.88 -12.77 9.30
CA TYR A 223 -4.40 -13.30 10.57
C TYR A 223 -5.15 -12.65 11.73
N ASP A 224 -5.58 -13.47 12.68
CA ASP A 224 -6.25 -13.00 13.91
C ASP A 224 -5.23 -12.34 14.85
N LYS A 225 -5.42 -11.05 15.16
CA LYS A 225 -4.58 -10.32 16.13
C LYS A 225 -4.65 -10.94 17.53
N ALA A 226 -5.82 -11.44 17.94
CA ALA A 226 -6.00 -12.04 19.25
C ALA A 226 -5.20 -13.35 19.41
N ALA A 227 -5.03 -14.09 18.32
CA ALA A 227 -4.24 -15.32 18.29
C ALA A 227 -2.72 -15.07 18.30
N VAL A 228 -2.27 -13.86 17.95
CA VAL A 228 -0.85 -13.47 17.96
C VAL A 228 -0.41 -12.96 19.34
N GLY A 229 -1.28 -12.19 20.02
CA GLY A 229 -1.02 -11.63 21.35
C GLY A 229 -1.33 -12.58 22.52
N GLY A 230 -1.98 -13.71 22.26
CA GLY A 230 -2.36 -14.69 23.28
C GLY A 230 -1.21 -15.61 23.67
N LYS A 231 -0.63 -15.37 24.85
CA LYS A 231 -0.08 -16.42 25.71
C LYS A 231 -1.06 -16.69 26.85
#